data_AF-A0A3M7ANF3-F1
#
_entry.id   AF-A0A3M7ANF3-F1
#
_cell.length_a   1.000
_cell.length_b   1.000
_cell.length_c   1.000
_cell.angle_alpha   90.00
_cell.angle_beta   90.00
_cell.angle_gamma   90.00
#
_symmetry.space_group_name_H-M   'P 1'
#
loop_
_entity.id
_entity.type
_entity.pdbx_description
1 polymer ?
#
loop_
_entity_poly.entity_id
_entity_poly.type
_entity_poly.pdbx_seq_one_letter_code
_entity_poly.pdbx_strand_id
1 'polypeptide(L)'
;METKDLYFDEASSKPRRRSLRLTSIFAIVTAAFVTISLTAGMAAEQMRAKSRTRISSEGQHMITAFARSVQPAANANNTIWQPGARATWQIVLRHPLELSPNAPAIEPDVDIFDIDLFDNPASTIDALHKLGKKVVCYFSAGSYEPYRSDSSQFRESDLGEPLDGWPDEKWLDLNSPNVRRIMADRIALARKKGCDAIDPDNIDSYNNDNGLDLEAYDSIKFIRFLSQEALANGLSIGLKNAAEIVSDIEADVQFSVVEECTEYEECGNFAPFIHANKPVFQIEYPSKSGAATVSPNMISHICGNKDDASGSDGFSTILKDYSLDGWAQYCDGDAVRTAITKR
;
A
#
# COMPACT_ATOMS: atom_id res chain seq x y z
N MET A 1 -23.21 -12.52 25.74
CA MET A 1 -22.50 -11.82 24.66
C MET A 1 -21.04 -11.91 25.05
N GLU A 2 -20.42 -13.01 24.64
CA GLU A 2 -19.17 -13.53 25.22
C GLU A 2 -18.07 -13.21 24.21
N THR A 3 -17.21 -12.27 24.57
CA THR A 3 -16.05 -11.86 23.78
C THR A 3 -15.03 -12.99 23.81
N LYS A 4 -14.93 -13.72 22.70
CA LYS A 4 -13.86 -14.69 22.50
C LYS A 4 -12.57 -13.93 22.23
N ASP A 5 -11.63 -14.05 23.16
CA ASP A 5 -10.21 -13.91 22.90
C ASP A 5 -9.83 -14.91 21.79
N LEU A 6 -9.87 -14.45 20.55
CA LEU A 6 -9.28 -15.15 19.43
C LEU A 6 -7.76 -15.03 19.60
N TYR A 7 -7.22 -16.11 20.18
CA TYR A 7 -5.83 -16.53 20.10
C TYR A 7 -5.30 -16.22 18.70
N PHE A 8 -4.31 -15.32 18.63
CA PHE A 8 -3.35 -15.32 17.54
C PHE A 8 -2.49 -16.57 17.75
N ASP A 9 -2.94 -17.71 17.21
CA ASP A 9 -2.11 -18.90 17.17
C ASP A 9 -1.21 -18.82 15.93
N GLU A 10 0.09 -19.02 16.18
CA GLU A 10 1.19 -18.95 15.24
C GLU A 10 1.06 -19.95 14.08
N ALA A 11 1.18 -19.46 12.84
CA ALA A 11 1.87 -20.15 11.74
C ALA A 11 2.13 -19.16 10.59
N SER A 12 3.40 -18.95 10.23
CA SER A 12 3.79 -18.37 8.93
C SER A 12 4.32 -19.50 8.06
N SER A 13 3.71 -19.70 6.90
CA SER A 13 4.24 -20.55 5.83
C SER A 13 5.48 -19.91 5.24
N LYS A 14 6.56 -20.67 5.25
CA LYS A 14 7.66 -20.41 4.33
C LYS A 14 7.15 -20.61 2.90
N PRO A 15 7.29 -19.63 1.99
CA PRO A 15 7.19 -19.93 0.57
C PRO A 15 8.20 -21.02 0.21
N ARG A 16 7.75 -22.08 -0.47
CA ARG A 16 8.64 -23.15 -0.93
C ARG A 16 9.64 -22.56 -1.92
N ARG A 17 10.93 -22.52 -1.54
CA ARG A 17 12.07 -22.31 -2.47
C ARG A 17 11.93 -23.27 -3.66
N ARG A 18 11.40 -22.80 -4.79
CA ARG A 18 11.61 -23.45 -6.08
C ARG A 18 13.01 -23.04 -6.55
N SER A 19 13.97 -23.95 -6.42
CA SER A 19 15.28 -23.78 -7.04
C SER A 19 15.09 -23.64 -8.56
N LEU A 20 15.16 -22.41 -9.08
CA LEU A 20 15.35 -22.17 -10.51
C LEU A 20 16.74 -22.70 -10.87
N ARG A 21 16.80 -23.92 -11.40
CA ARG A 21 17.98 -24.40 -12.11
C ARG A 21 18.12 -23.53 -13.37
N LEU A 22 18.97 -22.51 -13.30
CA LEU A 22 19.48 -21.81 -14.47
C LEU A 22 20.25 -22.80 -15.36
N THR A 23 19.58 -23.38 -16.35
CA THR A 23 20.27 -23.96 -17.49
C THR A 23 20.54 -22.85 -18.50
N SER A 24 21.78 -22.37 -18.48
CA SER A 24 22.35 -21.44 -19.46
C SER A 24 22.22 -22.00 -20.88
N ILE A 25 21.41 -21.36 -21.73
CA ILE A 25 21.55 -21.45 -23.19
C ILE A 25 21.46 -20.04 -23.75
N PHE A 26 22.60 -19.35 -23.79
CA PHE A 26 22.81 -18.21 -24.67
C PHE A 26 23.85 -18.62 -25.71
N ALA A 27 23.39 -18.84 -26.95
CA ALA A 27 24.27 -18.92 -28.11
C ALA A 27 23.56 -18.33 -29.35
N ILE A 28 23.99 -17.11 -29.70
CA ILE A 28 24.30 -16.64 -31.06
C ILE A 28 23.16 -16.68 -32.10
N VAL A 29 22.57 -15.52 -32.38
CA VAL A 29 22.43 -15.01 -33.77
C VAL A 29 22.48 -13.48 -33.76
N THR A 30 23.64 -12.92 -34.13
CA THR A 30 23.77 -11.55 -34.64
C THR A 30 23.86 -11.59 -36.16
N ALA A 31 23.39 -10.49 -36.78
CA ALA A 31 23.59 -10.06 -38.17
C ALA A 31 22.47 -10.41 -39.17
N ALA A 32 21.52 -9.49 -39.33
CA ALA A 32 21.32 -8.78 -40.59
C ALA A 32 20.27 -7.67 -40.42
N PHE A 33 20.34 -6.65 -41.28
CA PHE A 33 19.44 -5.51 -41.44
C PHE A 33 19.80 -4.19 -40.74
N VAL A 34 20.91 -3.62 -41.20
CA VAL A 34 21.02 -2.17 -41.47
C VAL A 34 21.38 -2.01 -42.96
N THR A 35 20.89 -0.93 -43.58
CA THR A 35 20.86 -0.56 -45.03
C THR A 35 19.62 -1.13 -45.73
N ILE A 36 18.60 -0.33 -46.06
CA ILE A 36 18.58 0.67 -47.14
C ILE A 36 17.76 1.90 -46.73
N SER A 37 18.38 3.09 -46.87
CA SER A 37 17.73 4.39 -46.89
C SER A 37 17.34 4.78 -48.33
N LEU A 38 16.32 5.64 -48.44
CA LEU A 38 15.92 6.51 -49.57
C LEU A 38 15.16 5.86 -50.76
N THR A 39 13.85 6.14 -50.86
CA THR A 39 13.28 7.14 -51.81
C THR A 39 11.74 7.19 -51.76
N ALA A 40 11.21 8.38 -52.10
CA ALA A 40 9.80 8.79 -52.31
C ALA A 40 8.93 8.96 -51.04
N GLY A 41 8.50 10.15 -50.62
CA GLY A 41 8.27 11.40 -51.34
C GLY A 41 6.81 11.50 -51.80
N MET A 42 6.08 12.44 -51.17
CA MET A 42 4.81 13.05 -51.61
C MET A 42 3.49 12.33 -51.25
N ALA A 43 2.79 12.86 -50.23
CA ALA A 43 1.38 13.29 -50.32
C ALA A 43 0.86 13.74 -48.94
N ALA A 44 1.17 14.98 -48.57
CA ALA A 44 0.32 15.77 -47.68
C ALA A 44 -0.69 16.55 -48.54
N GLU A 45 -1.80 16.95 -47.91
CA GLU A 45 -2.75 17.96 -48.41
C GLU A 45 -3.66 17.59 -49.59
N GLN A 46 -4.70 16.83 -49.31
CA GLN A 46 -6.04 17.15 -49.82
C GLN A 46 -7.07 16.35 -49.03
N MET A 47 -8.07 17.04 -48.48
CA MET A 47 -9.32 16.58 -47.84
C MET A 47 -9.56 17.23 -46.46
N ARG A 48 -9.50 18.56 -46.37
CA ARG A 48 -10.24 19.31 -45.32
C ARG A 48 -10.74 20.65 -45.82
N ALA A 49 -11.48 20.61 -46.92
CA ALA A 49 -12.25 21.73 -47.42
C ALA A 49 -13.58 21.20 -47.99
N LYS A 50 -14.60 21.08 -47.12
CA LYS A 50 -16.04 21.12 -47.45
C LYS A 50 -16.88 20.85 -46.21
N SER A 51 -17.13 21.90 -45.43
CA SER A 51 -18.44 22.12 -44.82
C SER A 51 -18.46 23.54 -44.24
N ARG A 52 -18.81 24.50 -45.08
CA ARG A 52 -19.08 25.88 -44.67
C ARG A 52 -20.28 26.37 -45.47
N THR A 53 -21.45 26.21 -44.88
CA THR A 53 -22.71 26.82 -45.32
C THR A 53 -23.44 27.23 -44.04
N ARG A 54 -23.22 28.47 -43.58
CA ARG A 54 -24.21 29.58 -43.54
C ARG A 54 -25.59 29.17 -43.01
N ILE A 55 -25.85 29.52 -41.75
CA ILE A 55 -27.16 29.99 -41.30
C ILE A 55 -26.95 31.31 -40.53
N SER A 56 -27.94 32.19 -40.72
CA SER A 56 -28.00 33.64 -40.56
C SER A 56 -28.09 34.16 -39.12
N SER A 57 -27.78 35.45 -39.01
CA SER A 57 -28.01 36.32 -37.86
C SER A 57 -29.49 36.49 -37.56
N GLU A 58 -29.99 35.82 -36.52
CA GLU A 58 -31.17 36.21 -35.74
C GLU A 58 -31.26 35.24 -34.56
N GLY A 59 -31.06 35.76 -33.34
CA GLY A 59 -30.95 34.93 -32.13
C GLY A 59 -30.12 35.52 -31.00
N GLN A 60 -29.71 36.78 -31.10
CA GLN A 60 -29.41 37.59 -29.91
C GLN A 60 -30.74 38.01 -29.30
N HIS A 61 -31.25 37.22 -28.37
CA HIS A 61 -32.14 37.58 -27.25
C HIS A 61 -32.68 36.29 -26.63
N MET A 62 -31.87 35.61 -25.84
CA MET A 62 -32.27 34.82 -24.65
C MET A 62 -30.99 34.49 -23.85
N ILE A 63 -30.25 35.53 -23.49
CA ILE A 63 -29.22 35.46 -22.44
C ILE A 63 -29.73 36.29 -21.28
N THR A 64 -30.63 35.75 -20.48
CA THR A 64 -30.74 36.12 -19.05
C THR A 64 -31.61 35.10 -18.31
N ALA A 65 -31.14 34.73 -17.12
CA ALA A 65 -31.81 33.88 -16.13
C ALA A 65 -31.85 32.37 -16.42
N PHE A 66 -30.69 31.72 -16.27
CA PHE A 66 -30.44 30.64 -15.29
C PHE A 66 -29.05 30.01 -15.51
N ALA A 67 -28.01 30.85 -15.60
CA ALA A 67 -26.66 30.38 -15.32
C ALA A 67 -26.49 30.42 -13.79
N ARG A 68 -26.87 29.33 -13.11
CA ARG A 68 -26.36 29.06 -11.77
C ARG A 68 -24.84 29.04 -11.90
N SER A 69 -24.19 30.01 -11.29
CA SER A 69 -22.75 30.08 -11.16
C SER A 69 -22.27 28.80 -10.45
N VAL A 70 -21.85 27.81 -11.23
CA VAL A 70 -20.86 26.85 -10.75
C VAL A 70 -19.58 27.67 -10.66
N GLN A 71 -19.33 28.23 -9.47
CA GLN A 71 -17.99 28.67 -9.14
C GLN A 71 -17.09 27.45 -9.34
N PRO A 72 -15.95 27.55 -10.05
CA PRO A 72 -14.92 26.56 -9.93
C PRO A 72 -14.59 26.50 -8.43
N ALA A 73 -14.79 25.34 -7.81
CA ALA A 73 -14.20 25.10 -6.50
C ALA A 73 -12.72 25.48 -6.64
N ALA A 74 -12.25 26.36 -5.76
CA ALA A 74 -10.87 26.77 -5.75
C ALA A 74 -9.99 25.52 -5.81
N ASN A 75 -9.09 25.47 -6.79
CA ASN A 75 -7.94 24.58 -6.76
C ASN A 75 -7.12 24.97 -5.53
N ALA A 76 -7.47 24.40 -4.37
CA ALA A 76 -6.47 24.11 -3.38
C ALA A 76 -5.54 23.12 -4.10
N ASN A 77 -4.27 23.48 -4.26
CA ASN A 77 -3.24 22.52 -4.57
C ASN A 77 -3.20 21.52 -3.40
N ASN A 78 -4.13 20.55 -3.40
CA ASN A 78 -4.05 19.35 -2.58
C ASN A 78 -2.92 18.53 -3.18
N THR A 79 -1.69 18.96 -2.89
CA THR A 79 -0.53 18.12 -3.12
C THR A 79 -0.72 16.88 -2.28
N ILE A 80 -0.86 15.74 -2.95
CA ILE A 80 -0.83 14.42 -2.34
C ILE A 80 0.41 14.33 -1.44
N TRP A 81 0.23 13.79 -0.23
CA TRP A 81 1.30 13.74 0.75
C TRP A 81 2.36 12.71 0.33
N GLN A 82 3.55 13.17 -0.05
CA GLN A 82 4.68 12.29 -0.34
C GLN A 82 5.61 12.26 0.89
N PRO A 83 5.64 11.16 1.67
CA PRO A 83 6.68 11.01 2.69
C PRO A 83 8.05 10.89 2.02
N GLY A 84 9.08 11.46 2.64
CA GLY A 84 10.46 11.31 2.18
C GLY A 84 11.06 9.98 2.61
N ALA A 85 12.14 9.56 1.95
CA ALA A 85 12.92 8.43 2.41
C ALA A 85 13.39 8.63 3.87
N ARG A 86 13.51 7.53 4.63
CA ARG A 86 13.91 7.51 6.05
C ARG A 86 12.95 8.20 7.02
N ALA A 87 11.69 8.44 6.63
CA ALA A 87 10.67 8.94 7.56
C ALA A 87 10.52 7.99 8.75
N THR A 88 10.44 8.52 9.97
CA THR A 88 10.31 7.69 11.18
C THR A 88 8.86 7.25 11.35
N TRP A 89 8.65 6.03 11.87
CA TRP A 89 7.31 5.47 11.91
C TRP A 89 7.09 4.47 13.05
N GLN A 90 5.82 4.18 13.28
CA GLN A 90 5.30 3.14 14.15
C GLN A 90 4.08 2.51 13.48
N ILE A 91 3.89 1.21 13.68
CA ILE A 91 2.70 0.47 13.23
C ILE A 91 2.04 -0.24 14.42
N VAL A 92 0.72 -0.09 14.56
CA VAL A 92 -0.07 -0.73 15.62
C VAL A 92 -1.42 -1.18 15.07
N LEU A 93 -1.56 -2.49 14.86
CA LEU A 93 -2.75 -3.08 14.22
C LEU A 93 -3.60 -3.91 15.19
N ARG A 94 -3.02 -4.44 16.28
CA ARG A 94 -3.75 -5.35 17.18
C ARG A 94 -4.96 -4.71 17.85
N HIS A 95 -4.78 -3.49 18.33
CA HIS A 95 -5.72 -2.77 19.18
C HIS A 95 -5.68 -1.27 18.86
N PRO A 96 -6.80 -0.54 19.05
CA PRO A 96 -6.81 0.90 18.92
C PRO A 96 -5.77 1.57 19.81
N LEU A 97 -5.22 2.69 19.36
CA LEU A 97 -4.34 3.50 20.19
C LEU A 97 -5.11 4.09 21.38
N GLU A 98 -4.52 4.01 22.57
CA GLU A 98 -5.02 4.72 23.74
C GLU A 98 -4.47 6.15 23.72
N LEU A 99 -5.18 7.04 23.02
CA LEU A 99 -4.77 8.44 22.84
C LEU A 99 -5.93 9.39 23.15
N SER A 100 -5.75 10.23 24.16
CA SER A 100 -6.71 11.29 24.49
C SER A 100 -6.72 12.38 23.40
N PRO A 101 -7.88 12.97 23.05
CA PRO A 101 -7.97 14.05 22.05
C PRO A 101 -7.11 15.28 22.30
N ASN A 102 -6.64 15.47 23.53
CA ASN A 102 -5.76 16.57 23.96
C ASN A 102 -4.48 16.04 24.63
N ALA A 103 -4.04 14.83 24.28
CA ALA A 103 -2.77 14.30 24.75
C ALA A 103 -1.64 15.29 24.39
N PRO A 104 -0.70 15.57 25.31
CA PRO A 104 0.39 16.51 25.06
C PRO A 104 1.52 15.89 24.22
N ALA A 105 1.58 14.56 24.16
CA ALA A 105 2.57 13.79 23.43
C ALA A 105 2.04 12.38 23.14
N ILE A 106 2.74 11.66 22.27
CA ILE A 106 2.62 10.22 22.05
C ILE A 106 4.03 9.62 22.04
N GLU A 107 4.17 8.39 22.52
CA GLU A 107 5.40 7.63 22.45
C GLU A 107 5.21 6.45 21.48
N PRO A 108 6.13 6.22 20.53
CA PRO A 108 7.33 7.02 20.24
C PRO A 108 7.03 8.36 19.54
N ASP A 109 7.96 9.30 19.63
CA ASP A 109 7.89 10.58 18.90
C ASP A 109 8.39 10.40 17.45
N VAL A 110 7.57 9.75 16.63
CA VAL A 110 7.85 9.48 15.19
C VAL A 110 7.01 10.36 14.28
N ASP A 111 7.32 10.40 12.99
CA ASP A 111 6.58 11.20 12.01
C ASP A 111 5.23 10.57 11.64
N ILE A 112 5.18 9.23 11.57
CA ILE A 112 4.08 8.48 10.96
C ILE A 112 3.57 7.39 11.90
N PHE A 113 2.25 7.28 12.03
CA PHE A 113 1.59 6.13 12.65
C PHE A 113 0.74 5.40 11.61
N ASP A 114 1.02 4.12 11.43
CA ASP A 114 0.20 3.19 10.67
C ASP A 114 -0.71 2.41 11.63
N ILE A 115 -2.02 2.55 11.45
CA ILE A 115 -3.03 2.03 12.38
C ILE A 115 -4.21 1.41 11.64
N ASP A 116 -4.86 0.45 12.28
CA ASP A 116 -6.03 -0.21 11.72
C ASP A 116 -7.17 0.79 11.42
N LEU A 117 -7.64 0.78 10.17
CA LEU A 117 -8.68 1.67 9.65
C LEU A 117 -10.01 1.51 10.41
N PHE A 118 -10.40 0.30 10.79
CA PHE A 118 -11.73 0.05 11.36
C PHE A 118 -11.76 0.32 12.85
N ASP A 119 -10.75 -0.17 13.57
CA ASP A 119 -10.67 -0.19 15.03
C ASP A 119 -10.40 1.21 15.61
N ASN A 120 -9.68 2.08 14.89
CA ASN A 120 -9.40 3.44 15.37
C ASN A 120 -10.51 4.44 14.98
N PRO A 121 -11.07 5.20 15.93
CA PRO A 121 -12.02 6.26 15.62
C PRO A 121 -11.31 7.47 14.99
N ALA A 122 -12.06 8.31 14.26
CA ALA A 122 -11.53 9.55 13.67
C ALA A 122 -10.89 10.48 14.73
N SER A 123 -11.38 10.45 15.97
CA SER A 123 -10.79 11.25 17.06
C SER A 123 -9.35 10.86 17.41
N THR A 124 -8.95 9.60 17.19
CA THR A 124 -7.55 9.16 17.36
C THR A 124 -6.68 9.78 16.28
N ILE A 125 -7.16 9.80 15.04
CA ILE A 125 -6.47 10.42 13.90
C ILE A 125 -6.34 11.93 14.11
N ASP A 126 -7.41 12.61 14.52
CA ASP A 126 -7.38 14.04 14.85
C ASP A 126 -6.37 14.35 15.98
N ALA A 127 -6.26 13.47 16.98
CA ALA A 127 -5.31 13.63 18.08
C ALA A 127 -3.86 13.48 17.61
N LEU A 128 -3.58 12.49 16.75
CA LEU A 128 -2.28 12.31 16.09
C LEU A 128 -1.92 13.55 15.23
N HIS A 129 -2.87 14.07 14.45
CA HIS A 129 -2.66 15.28 13.65
C HIS A 129 -2.33 16.51 14.50
N LYS A 130 -2.98 16.69 15.66
CA LYS A 130 -2.66 17.78 16.61
C LYS A 130 -1.23 17.66 17.17
N LEU A 131 -0.71 16.44 17.25
CA LEU A 131 0.66 16.15 17.63
C LEU A 131 1.65 16.24 16.44
N GLY A 132 1.19 16.72 15.28
CA GLY A 132 2.01 16.88 14.07
C GLY A 132 2.31 15.57 13.34
N LYS A 133 1.60 14.48 13.66
CA LYS A 133 1.81 13.16 13.08
C LYS A 133 1.05 13.01 11.77
N LYS A 134 1.54 12.13 10.90
CA LYS A 134 0.83 11.62 9.73
C LYS A 134 0.24 10.25 10.02
N VAL A 135 -0.92 9.96 9.46
CA VAL A 135 -1.65 8.72 9.72
C VAL A 135 -1.83 7.92 8.44
N VAL A 136 -1.23 6.73 8.42
CA VAL A 136 -1.51 5.69 7.44
C VAL A 136 -2.60 4.79 8.02
N CYS A 137 -3.59 4.45 7.22
CA CYS A 137 -4.68 3.59 7.65
C CYS A 137 -4.59 2.23 6.95
N TYR A 138 -4.24 1.21 7.72
CA TYR A 138 -4.19 -0.18 7.31
C TYR A 138 -5.59 -0.75 7.07
N PHE A 139 -5.75 -1.53 6.01
CA PHE A 139 -6.82 -2.51 5.87
C PHE A 139 -6.38 -3.61 4.89
N SER A 140 -6.89 -4.83 5.06
CA SER A 140 -6.66 -5.85 4.02
C SER A 140 -7.46 -5.54 2.76
N ALA A 141 -6.78 -5.44 1.62
CA ALA A 141 -7.41 -5.20 0.33
C ALA A 141 -7.58 -6.49 -0.49
N GLY A 142 -6.68 -7.45 -0.32
CA GLY A 142 -6.71 -8.73 -1.04
C GLY A 142 -7.18 -9.93 -0.22
N SER A 143 -7.63 -9.73 1.02
CA SER A 143 -8.27 -10.79 1.81
C SER A 143 -9.59 -10.37 2.46
N TYR A 144 -10.44 -11.37 2.70
CA TYR A 144 -11.70 -11.28 3.42
C TYR A 144 -11.46 -11.57 4.91
N GLU A 145 -11.80 -10.61 5.75
CA GLU A 145 -11.75 -10.73 7.21
C GLU A 145 -13.19 -10.79 7.78
N PRO A 146 -13.65 -11.94 8.33
CA PRO A 146 -15.06 -12.14 8.68
C PRO A 146 -15.57 -11.23 9.79
N TYR A 147 -14.65 -10.70 10.61
CA TYR A 147 -14.94 -9.84 11.75
C TYR A 147 -15.08 -8.35 11.39
N ARG A 148 -14.78 -7.95 10.14
CA ARG A 148 -14.95 -6.56 9.71
C ARG A 148 -16.42 -6.21 9.59
N SER A 149 -16.75 -4.96 9.93
CA SER A 149 -18.15 -4.48 9.90
C SER A 149 -18.82 -4.53 8.52
N ASP A 150 -18.03 -4.61 7.45
CA ASP A 150 -18.48 -4.72 6.06
C ASP A 150 -18.39 -6.14 5.49
N SER A 151 -18.00 -7.15 6.28
CA SER A 151 -17.77 -8.52 5.80
C SER A 151 -18.99 -9.14 5.10
N SER A 152 -20.20 -8.78 5.53
CA SER A 152 -21.46 -9.22 4.90
C SER A 152 -21.67 -8.72 3.46
N GLN A 153 -20.87 -7.77 2.97
CA GLN A 153 -20.96 -7.26 1.60
C GLN A 153 -20.25 -8.15 0.58
N PHE A 154 -19.33 -9.01 1.01
CA PHE A 154 -18.63 -9.96 0.15
C PHE A 154 -19.57 -11.10 -0.23
N ARG A 155 -19.45 -11.57 -1.47
CA ARG A 155 -20.18 -12.72 -2.00
C ARG A 155 -19.29 -13.94 -1.92
N GLU A 156 -19.90 -15.12 -1.87
CA GLU A 156 -19.15 -16.38 -1.93
C GLU A 156 -18.26 -16.47 -3.19
N SER A 157 -18.70 -15.90 -4.31
CA SER A 157 -17.93 -15.80 -5.56
C SER A 157 -16.72 -14.87 -5.50
N ASP A 158 -16.61 -14.04 -4.47
CA ASP A 158 -15.47 -13.15 -4.27
C ASP A 158 -14.33 -13.85 -3.51
N LEU A 159 -14.58 -15.02 -2.91
CA LEU A 159 -13.71 -15.67 -1.95
C LEU A 159 -12.94 -16.83 -2.59
N GLY A 160 -11.64 -16.88 -2.32
CA GLY A 160 -10.74 -17.98 -2.64
C GLY A 160 -10.48 -18.90 -1.45
N GLU A 161 -9.29 -19.48 -1.45
CA GLU A 161 -8.81 -20.35 -0.38
C GLU A 161 -8.46 -19.54 0.90
N PRO A 162 -8.45 -20.20 2.07
CA PRO A 162 -7.96 -19.59 3.29
C PRO A 162 -6.50 -19.12 3.19
N LEU A 163 -6.17 -18.04 3.88
CA LEU A 163 -4.78 -17.62 4.05
C LEU A 163 -4.05 -18.62 4.97
N ASP A 164 -2.81 -18.93 4.64
CA ASP A 164 -2.01 -19.78 5.52
C ASP A 164 -1.72 -19.06 6.84
N GLY A 165 -1.91 -19.77 7.96
CA GLY A 165 -1.88 -19.18 9.31
C GLY A 165 -3.19 -18.53 9.77
N TRP A 166 -4.11 -18.21 8.85
CA TRP A 166 -5.35 -17.47 9.13
C TRP A 166 -6.57 -18.19 8.54
N PRO A 167 -7.05 -19.28 9.15
CA PRO A 167 -8.04 -20.17 8.53
C PRO A 167 -9.42 -19.53 8.30
N ASP A 168 -9.73 -18.46 9.05
CA ASP A 168 -10.97 -17.71 8.93
C ASP A 168 -10.87 -16.57 7.89
N GLU A 169 -9.65 -16.25 7.45
CA GLU A 169 -9.35 -15.23 6.45
C GLU A 169 -9.19 -15.88 5.09
N LYS A 170 -9.73 -15.28 4.02
CA LYS A 170 -9.70 -15.88 2.67
C LYS A 170 -9.18 -14.92 1.63
N TRP A 171 -8.48 -15.42 0.63
CA TRP A 171 -8.06 -14.59 -0.51
C TRP A 171 -9.28 -14.02 -1.25
N LEU A 172 -9.13 -12.83 -1.82
CA LEU A 172 -10.18 -12.17 -2.60
C LEU A 172 -9.87 -12.19 -4.09
N ASP A 173 -10.91 -12.35 -4.90
CA ASP A 173 -10.81 -12.13 -6.35
C ASP A 173 -10.59 -10.63 -6.64
N LEU A 174 -9.35 -10.27 -6.93
CA LEU A 174 -8.93 -8.90 -7.24
C LEU A 174 -9.56 -8.34 -8.53
N ASN A 175 -10.11 -9.21 -9.38
CA ASN A 175 -10.83 -8.82 -10.59
C ASN A 175 -12.34 -8.62 -10.34
N SER A 176 -12.87 -9.04 -9.18
CA SER A 176 -14.29 -8.88 -8.85
C SER A 176 -14.69 -7.40 -8.77
N PRO A 177 -15.72 -6.98 -9.53
CA PRO A 177 -16.30 -5.64 -9.37
C PRO A 177 -16.87 -5.39 -7.97
N ASN A 178 -17.32 -6.43 -7.26
CA ASN A 178 -17.84 -6.27 -5.90
C ASN A 178 -16.70 -5.99 -4.92
N VAL A 179 -15.58 -6.73 -5.01
CA VAL A 179 -14.37 -6.49 -4.21
C VAL A 179 -13.86 -5.07 -4.44
N ARG A 180 -13.70 -4.66 -5.71
CA ARG A 180 -13.25 -3.30 -6.06
C ARG A 180 -14.16 -2.21 -5.49
N ARG A 181 -15.48 -2.39 -5.55
CA ARG A 181 -16.44 -1.46 -4.92
C ARG A 181 -16.23 -1.39 -3.40
N ILE A 182 -16.10 -2.54 -2.72
CA ILE A 182 -15.89 -2.57 -1.27
C ILE A 182 -14.59 -1.85 -0.90
N MET A 183 -13.51 -2.04 -1.67
CA MET A 183 -12.26 -1.32 -1.43
C MET A 183 -12.37 0.18 -1.67
N ALA A 184 -13.10 0.62 -2.70
CA ALA A 184 -13.40 2.04 -2.88
C ALA A 184 -14.18 2.62 -1.68
N ASP A 185 -15.14 1.87 -1.12
CA ASP A 185 -15.87 2.26 0.09
C ASP A 185 -14.94 2.35 1.31
N ARG A 186 -13.97 1.44 1.47
CA ARG A 186 -12.94 1.48 2.53
C ARG A 186 -12.01 2.69 2.37
N ILE A 187 -11.59 3.01 1.15
CA ILE A 187 -10.76 4.19 0.85
C ILE A 187 -11.53 5.48 1.17
N ALA A 188 -12.81 5.56 0.79
CA ALA A 188 -13.67 6.68 1.15
C ALA A 188 -13.86 6.80 2.67
N LEU A 189 -13.93 5.68 3.40
CA LEU A 189 -13.95 5.67 4.86
C LEU A 189 -12.64 6.20 5.44
N ALA A 190 -11.48 5.80 4.92
CA ALA A 190 -10.17 6.31 5.34
C ALA A 190 -10.12 7.84 5.19
N ARG A 191 -10.55 8.36 4.04
CA ARG A 191 -10.62 9.80 3.81
C ARG A 191 -11.55 10.49 4.78
N LYS A 192 -12.73 9.91 5.04
CA LYS A 192 -13.73 10.43 5.97
C LYS A 192 -13.23 10.46 7.41
N LYS A 193 -12.43 9.47 7.84
CA LYS A 193 -11.81 9.43 9.17
C LYS A 193 -10.62 10.39 9.31
N GLY A 194 -10.06 10.87 8.20
CA GLY A 194 -8.98 11.84 8.18
C GLY A 194 -7.60 11.23 7.95
N CYS A 195 -7.50 9.98 7.48
CA CYS A 195 -6.20 9.39 7.14
C CYS A 195 -5.45 10.26 6.12
N ASP A 196 -4.12 10.24 6.15
CA ASP A 196 -3.26 10.87 5.15
C ASP A 196 -2.90 9.90 4.02
N ALA A 197 -2.85 8.60 4.33
CA ALA A 197 -2.58 7.53 3.38
C ALA A 197 -3.28 6.22 3.77
N ILE A 198 -3.18 5.23 2.90
CA ILE A 198 -3.64 3.86 3.13
C ILE A 198 -2.50 2.85 2.97
N ASP A 199 -2.54 1.78 3.77
CA ASP A 199 -1.72 0.58 3.64
C ASP A 199 -2.62 -0.63 3.30
N PRO A 200 -2.84 -0.91 2.00
CA PRO A 200 -3.69 -2.01 1.56
C PRO A 200 -2.92 -3.34 1.56
N ASP A 201 -3.28 -4.24 2.48
CA ASP A 201 -2.58 -5.53 2.63
C ASP A 201 -3.07 -6.62 1.66
N ASN A 202 -2.30 -7.71 1.58
CA ASN A 202 -2.63 -8.96 0.89
C ASN A 202 -2.80 -8.80 -0.63
N ILE A 203 -2.12 -7.81 -1.22
CA ILE A 203 -2.13 -7.59 -2.68
C ILE A 203 -1.15 -8.51 -3.44
N ASP A 204 -0.50 -9.45 -2.75
CA ASP A 204 0.48 -10.43 -3.25
C ASP A 204 -0.07 -11.85 -3.30
N SER A 205 -1.38 -11.99 -3.42
CA SER A 205 -2.08 -13.29 -3.51
C SER A 205 -1.57 -14.19 -4.63
N TYR A 206 -0.96 -13.62 -5.68
CA TYR A 206 -0.33 -14.34 -6.78
C TYR A 206 0.85 -15.23 -6.37
N ASN A 207 1.47 -14.95 -5.23
CA ASN A 207 2.56 -15.76 -4.66
C ASN A 207 2.06 -16.82 -3.65
N ASN A 208 0.75 -16.95 -3.51
CA ASN A 208 0.11 -17.81 -2.52
C ASN A 208 -0.83 -18.81 -3.18
N ASP A 209 -1.21 -19.86 -2.44
CA ASP A 209 -2.26 -20.79 -2.86
C ASP A 209 -3.63 -20.13 -2.67
N ASN A 210 -3.99 -19.25 -3.62
CA ASN A 210 -5.18 -18.40 -3.50
C ASN A 210 -6.48 -19.08 -3.96
N GLY A 211 -6.40 -20.16 -4.74
CA GLY A 211 -7.56 -20.86 -5.31
C GLY A 211 -8.41 -20.06 -6.31
N LEU A 212 -7.87 -18.96 -6.84
CA LEU A 212 -8.54 -18.05 -7.76
C LEU A 212 -7.75 -17.87 -9.07
N ASP A 213 -6.65 -18.63 -9.25
CA ASP A 213 -5.71 -18.52 -10.36
C ASP A 213 -5.18 -17.09 -10.58
N LEU A 214 -5.06 -16.30 -9.49
CA LEU A 214 -4.57 -14.93 -9.56
C LEU A 214 -3.08 -14.89 -9.91
N GLU A 215 -2.72 -14.03 -10.85
CA GLU A 215 -1.33 -13.81 -11.28
C GLU A 215 -0.86 -12.40 -10.91
N ALA A 216 0.46 -12.16 -11.01
CA ALA A 216 1.08 -10.86 -10.72
C ALA A 216 0.40 -9.70 -11.49
N TYR A 217 -0.06 -9.96 -12.72
CA TYR A 217 -0.76 -8.98 -13.54
C TYR A 217 -2.10 -8.51 -12.95
N ASP A 218 -2.82 -9.39 -12.26
CA ASP A 218 -4.08 -9.03 -11.59
C ASP A 218 -3.82 -8.10 -10.41
N SER A 219 -2.75 -8.37 -9.67
CA SER A 219 -2.30 -7.53 -8.55
C SER A 219 -1.81 -6.16 -9.01
N ILE A 220 -1.06 -6.10 -10.12
CA ILE A 220 -0.66 -4.83 -10.76
C ILE A 220 -1.88 -4.00 -11.17
N LYS A 221 -2.90 -4.61 -11.78
CA LYS A 221 -4.16 -3.90 -12.11
C LYS A 221 -4.91 -3.45 -10.86
N PHE A 222 -4.88 -4.24 -9.81
CA PHE A 222 -5.60 -3.96 -8.58
C PHE A 222 -4.94 -2.81 -7.81
N ILE A 223 -3.62 -2.82 -7.60
CA ILE A 223 -2.92 -1.71 -6.94
C ILE A 223 -3.02 -0.40 -7.73
N ARG A 224 -3.02 -0.44 -9.07
CA ARG A 224 -3.29 0.76 -9.89
C ARG A 224 -4.70 1.31 -9.71
N PHE A 225 -5.69 0.42 -9.56
CA PHE A 225 -7.05 0.83 -9.22
C PHE A 225 -7.10 1.47 -7.82
N LEU A 226 -6.53 0.81 -6.81
CA LEU A 226 -6.48 1.35 -5.45
C LEU A 226 -5.77 2.70 -5.38
N SER A 227 -4.66 2.84 -6.10
CA SER A 227 -3.92 4.11 -6.21
C SER A 227 -4.79 5.21 -6.82
N GLN A 228 -5.47 4.94 -7.93
CA GLN A 228 -6.37 5.93 -8.54
C GLN A 228 -7.50 6.36 -7.59
N GLU A 229 -8.11 5.41 -6.87
CA GLU A 229 -9.15 5.70 -5.87
C GLU A 229 -8.60 6.50 -4.67
N ALA A 230 -7.42 6.13 -4.16
CA ALA A 230 -6.75 6.84 -3.07
C ALA A 230 -6.45 8.30 -3.46
N LEU A 231 -5.80 8.50 -4.61
CA LEU A 231 -5.46 9.83 -5.12
C LEU A 231 -6.70 10.67 -5.40
N ALA A 232 -7.78 10.08 -5.93
CA ALA A 232 -9.06 10.77 -6.12
C ALA A 232 -9.70 11.22 -4.79
N ASN A 233 -9.43 10.50 -3.70
CA ASN A 233 -9.83 10.88 -2.35
C ASN A 233 -8.83 11.80 -1.65
N GLY A 234 -7.71 12.16 -2.28
CA GLY A 234 -6.67 12.99 -1.70
C GLY A 234 -5.80 12.25 -0.67
N LEU A 235 -5.72 10.93 -0.79
CA LEU A 235 -4.92 10.04 0.04
C LEU A 235 -3.69 9.56 -0.75
N SER A 236 -2.59 9.34 -0.03
CA SER A 236 -1.47 8.58 -0.54
C SER A 236 -1.69 7.06 -0.34
N ILE A 237 -0.88 6.23 -0.98
CA ILE A 237 -0.98 4.77 -0.91
C ILE A 237 0.40 4.13 -0.81
N GLY A 238 0.50 3.07 -0.01
CA GLY A 238 1.67 2.19 0.08
C GLY A 238 1.55 0.93 -0.79
N LEU A 239 2.71 0.36 -1.15
CA LEU A 239 2.81 -1.03 -1.58
C LEU A 239 3.16 -1.91 -0.37
N LYS A 240 2.27 -2.83 0.00
CA LYS A 240 2.55 -3.84 1.02
C LYS A 240 3.17 -5.09 0.38
N ASN A 241 4.37 -5.47 0.81
CA ASN A 241 5.15 -6.61 0.32
C ASN A 241 5.28 -6.62 -1.23
N ALA A 242 4.92 -7.73 -1.89
CA ALA A 242 4.85 -7.85 -3.35
C ALA A 242 6.15 -7.46 -4.09
N ALA A 243 7.29 -7.95 -3.61
CA ALA A 243 8.63 -7.58 -4.09
C ALA A 243 8.81 -7.75 -5.61
N GLU A 244 8.18 -8.77 -6.22
CA GLU A 244 8.35 -9.11 -7.63
C GLU A 244 7.68 -8.13 -8.60
N ILE A 245 6.74 -7.32 -8.13
CA ILE A 245 6.03 -6.34 -8.96
C ILE A 245 6.50 -4.90 -8.72
N VAL A 246 7.46 -4.67 -7.82
CA VAL A 246 7.95 -3.32 -7.46
C VAL A 246 8.32 -2.49 -8.69
N SER A 247 9.04 -3.07 -9.65
CA SER A 247 9.46 -2.35 -10.87
C SER A 247 8.30 -1.87 -11.74
N ASP A 248 7.14 -2.52 -11.64
CA ASP A 248 5.95 -2.20 -12.44
C ASP A 248 5.05 -1.13 -11.80
N ILE A 249 5.15 -0.94 -10.48
CA ILE A 249 4.16 -0.16 -9.72
C ILE A 249 4.76 0.92 -8.81
N GLU A 250 6.08 1.00 -8.64
CA GLU A 250 6.72 1.99 -7.76
C GLU A 250 6.22 3.41 -8.05
N ALA A 251 6.09 3.77 -9.34
CA ALA A 251 5.61 5.07 -9.76
C ALA A 251 4.14 5.36 -9.40
N ASP A 252 3.34 4.31 -9.18
CA ASP A 252 1.91 4.39 -8.87
C ASP A 252 1.64 4.59 -7.36
N VAL A 253 2.64 4.39 -6.49
CA VAL A 253 2.50 4.47 -5.02
C VAL A 253 3.49 5.46 -4.38
N GLN A 254 3.24 5.86 -3.14
CA GLN A 254 4.05 6.88 -2.43
C GLN A 254 5.09 6.28 -1.48
N PHE A 255 4.93 5.04 -1.06
CA PHE A 255 5.87 4.34 -0.18
C PHE A 255 5.70 2.82 -0.32
N SER A 256 6.56 2.06 0.35
CA SER A 256 6.37 0.62 0.55
C SER A 256 6.34 0.31 2.05
N VAL A 257 5.50 -0.65 2.44
CA VAL A 257 5.58 -1.37 3.71
C VAL A 257 6.03 -2.79 3.38
N VAL A 258 7.09 -3.26 4.00
CA VAL A 258 7.64 -4.60 3.74
C VAL A 258 7.90 -5.32 5.04
N GLU A 259 7.48 -6.58 5.11
CA GLU A 259 7.71 -7.48 6.22
C GLU A 259 8.80 -8.48 5.86
N GLU A 260 9.74 -8.71 6.78
CA GLU A 260 10.68 -9.84 6.72
C GLU A 260 11.60 -9.87 5.48
N CYS A 261 11.87 -8.72 4.84
CA CYS A 261 12.74 -8.71 3.66
C CYS A 261 14.16 -9.24 3.95
N THR A 262 14.61 -9.13 5.20
CA THR A 262 15.89 -9.70 5.66
C THR A 262 15.80 -11.21 5.73
N GLU A 263 14.76 -11.76 6.37
CA GLU A 263 14.55 -13.21 6.49
C GLU A 263 14.42 -13.88 5.11
N TYR A 264 13.85 -13.17 4.13
CA TYR A 264 13.66 -13.67 2.77
C TYR A 264 14.75 -13.25 1.77
N GLU A 265 15.80 -12.55 2.21
CA GLU A 265 16.91 -12.07 1.36
C GLU A 265 16.43 -11.21 0.15
N GLU A 266 15.38 -10.41 0.34
CA GLU A 266 14.69 -9.69 -0.74
C GLU A 266 14.68 -8.16 -0.60
N CYS A 267 15.33 -7.61 0.43
CA CYS A 267 15.36 -6.16 0.65
C CYS A 267 15.83 -5.38 -0.60
N GLY A 268 16.79 -5.90 -1.35
CA GLY A 268 17.28 -5.27 -2.59
C GLY A 268 16.21 -5.00 -3.65
N ASN A 269 15.09 -5.74 -3.65
CA ASN A 269 13.98 -5.54 -4.59
C ASN A 269 13.25 -4.21 -4.37
N PHE A 270 13.31 -3.65 -3.16
CA PHE A 270 12.64 -2.40 -2.79
C PHE A 270 13.53 -1.15 -2.97
N ALA A 271 14.78 -1.31 -3.41
CA ALA A 271 15.68 -0.19 -3.73
C ALA A 271 15.09 0.88 -4.69
N PRO A 272 14.21 0.55 -5.67
CA PRO A 272 13.55 1.56 -6.50
C PRO A 272 12.84 2.66 -5.71
N PHE A 273 12.22 2.34 -4.57
CA PHE A 273 11.57 3.34 -3.71
C PHE A 273 12.58 4.33 -3.15
N ILE A 274 13.71 3.83 -2.61
CA ILE A 274 14.77 4.70 -2.07
C ILE A 274 15.38 5.58 -3.16
N HIS A 275 15.63 5.03 -4.35
CA HIS A 275 16.12 5.82 -5.49
C HIS A 275 15.16 6.94 -5.92
N ALA A 276 13.85 6.73 -5.75
CA ALA A 276 12.82 7.73 -5.98
C ALA A 276 12.56 8.66 -4.77
N ASN A 277 13.36 8.56 -3.71
CA ASN A 277 13.19 9.29 -2.44
C ASN A 277 11.85 9.02 -1.74
N LYS A 278 11.33 7.78 -1.88
CA LYS A 278 10.17 7.25 -1.17
C LYS A 278 10.64 6.35 -0.04
N PRO A 279 9.98 6.33 1.13
CA PRO A 279 10.37 5.44 2.21
C PRO A 279 9.97 3.99 1.91
N VAL A 280 10.80 3.09 2.41
CA VAL A 280 10.48 1.68 2.61
C VAL A 280 10.37 1.47 4.11
N PHE A 281 9.16 1.25 4.59
CA PHE A 281 8.82 0.97 5.97
C PHE A 281 9.00 -0.52 6.21
N GLN A 282 10.15 -0.91 6.76
CA GLN A 282 10.52 -2.31 6.96
C GLN A 282 10.15 -2.77 8.36
N ILE A 283 9.47 -3.91 8.45
CA ILE A 283 9.18 -4.62 9.69
C ILE A 283 9.96 -5.92 9.71
N GLU A 284 10.63 -6.20 10.83
CA GLU A 284 11.27 -7.49 11.06
C GLU A 284 10.77 -8.08 12.38
N TYR A 285 10.61 -9.41 12.42
CA TYR A 285 10.04 -10.14 13.56
C TYR A 285 11.08 -11.05 14.23
N PRO A 286 12.13 -10.49 14.90
CA PRO A 286 13.21 -11.29 15.48
C PRO A 286 12.78 -12.18 16.65
N SER A 287 11.60 -11.95 17.22
CA SER A 287 10.98 -12.85 18.19
C SER A 287 9.57 -13.18 17.75
N LYS A 288 9.27 -14.48 17.66
CA LYS A 288 7.91 -14.96 17.38
C LYS A 288 6.96 -14.73 18.56
N SER A 289 7.49 -14.54 19.76
CA SER A 289 6.72 -14.28 20.98
C SER A 289 7.33 -13.15 21.82
N GLY A 290 6.66 -11.99 21.82
CA GLY A 290 6.67 -10.94 22.86
C GLY A 290 7.99 -10.67 23.59
N ALA A 291 9.13 -10.66 22.88
CA ALA A 291 10.40 -10.37 23.52
C ALA A 291 10.39 -8.94 24.04
N ALA A 292 10.74 -8.75 25.31
CA ALA A 292 10.78 -7.41 25.90
C ALA A 292 11.80 -6.50 25.19
N THR A 293 12.87 -7.09 24.67
CA THR A 293 13.96 -6.45 23.93
C THR A 293 14.67 -7.47 23.04
N VAL A 294 15.11 -7.02 21.88
CA VAL A 294 15.95 -7.75 20.90
C VAL A 294 17.42 -7.57 21.25
N SER A 295 18.22 -8.63 21.10
CA SER A 295 19.65 -8.56 21.42
C SER A 295 20.41 -7.61 20.48
N PRO A 296 21.45 -6.88 20.95
CA PRO A 296 22.25 -6.01 20.10
C PRO A 296 22.85 -6.70 18.86
N ASN A 297 23.20 -7.98 18.96
CA ASN A 297 23.72 -8.74 17.83
C ASN A 297 22.65 -8.96 16.74
N MET A 298 21.41 -9.23 17.15
CA MET A 298 20.29 -9.39 16.22
C MET A 298 19.91 -8.06 15.57
N ILE A 299 19.88 -6.97 16.36
CA ILE A 299 19.68 -5.61 15.82
C ILE A 299 20.78 -5.29 14.80
N SER A 300 22.04 -5.55 15.12
CA SER A 300 23.16 -5.31 14.19
C SER A 300 23.13 -6.19 12.94
N HIS A 301 22.48 -7.36 13.00
CA HIS A 301 22.30 -8.22 11.83
C HIS A 301 21.21 -7.65 10.91
N ILE A 302 20.03 -7.40 11.46
CA ILE A 302 18.86 -6.87 10.74
C ILE A 302 19.13 -5.46 10.17
N CYS A 303 19.63 -4.56 11.01
CA CYS A 303 19.84 -3.15 10.64
C CYS A 303 21.21 -2.91 9.97
N GLY A 304 21.97 -3.97 9.70
CA GLY A 304 23.37 -3.88 9.29
C GLY A 304 23.59 -3.66 7.79
N ASN A 305 22.54 -3.80 6.96
CA ASN A 305 22.62 -3.78 5.50
C ASN A 305 23.77 -4.65 4.94
N LYS A 306 23.82 -5.90 5.39
CA LYS A 306 24.82 -6.89 5.00
C LYS A 306 24.20 -8.27 5.05
N ASP A 307 24.86 -9.22 4.40
CA ASP A 307 24.40 -10.60 4.37
C ASP A 307 22.92 -10.63 3.90
N ASP A 308 22.04 -11.22 4.67
CA ASP A 308 20.62 -11.36 4.35
C ASP A 308 19.86 -10.01 4.36
N ALA A 309 20.38 -8.99 5.06
CA ALA A 309 19.83 -7.63 5.09
C ALA A 309 20.35 -6.74 3.94
N SER A 310 21.16 -7.27 3.02
CA SER A 310 21.75 -6.49 1.94
C SER A 310 20.66 -5.83 1.06
N GLY A 311 20.82 -4.52 0.80
CA GLY A 311 19.88 -3.72 0.02
C GLY A 311 18.87 -2.93 0.86
N SER A 312 18.96 -2.97 2.19
CA SER A 312 18.10 -2.21 3.13
C SER A 312 18.59 -0.77 3.39
N ASP A 313 19.61 -0.30 2.66
CA ASP A 313 20.13 1.07 2.80
C ASP A 313 19.03 2.12 2.67
N GLY A 314 18.81 2.88 3.75
CA GLY A 314 17.82 3.96 3.78
C GLY A 314 16.40 3.53 4.09
N PHE A 315 16.18 2.26 4.41
CA PHE A 315 14.88 1.79 4.91
C PHE A 315 14.62 2.37 6.30
N SER A 316 13.35 2.55 6.61
CA SER A 316 12.85 2.90 7.93
C SER A 316 12.50 1.59 8.64
N THR A 317 13.48 0.97 9.28
CA THR A 317 13.32 -0.36 9.89
C THR A 317 12.82 -0.27 11.34
N ILE A 318 11.81 -1.07 11.67
CA ILE A 318 11.33 -1.31 13.03
C ILE A 318 11.28 -2.82 13.31
N LEU A 319 11.58 -3.18 14.54
CA LEU A 319 11.46 -4.55 15.04
C LEU A 319 10.15 -4.66 15.79
N LYS A 320 9.35 -5.68 15.44
CA LYS A 320 8.03 -5.94 16.02
C LYS A 320 7.93 -7.39 16.47
N ASP A 321 6.90 -7.71 17.22
CA ASP A 321 6.40 -9.09 17.31
C ASP A 321 5.20 -9.25 16.38
N TYR A 322 4.81 -10.49 16.09
CA TYR A 322 3.69 -10.79 15.18
C TYR A 322 2.33 -10.29 15.69
N SER A 323 2.23 -9.87 16.95
CA SER A 323 0.97 -9.30 17.43
C SER A 323 0.72 -7.93 16.82
N LEU A 324 1.76 -7.21 16.39
CA LEU A 324 1.68 -5.82 15.94
C LEU A 324 0.96 -4.94 16.96
N ASP A 325 1.23 -5.18 18.25
CA ASP A 325 0.76 -4.35 19.36
C ASP A 325 1.59 -3.05 19.47
N GLY A 326 1.49 -2.36 20.61
CA GLY A 326 2.20 -1.12 20.84
C GLY A 326 3.73 -1.23 20.95
N TRP A 327 4.30 -2.43 21.14
CA TRP A 327 5.74 -2.63 21.30
C TRP A 327 6.48 -2.46 19.97
N ALA A 328 7.61 -1.77 19.99
CA ALA A 328 8.56 -1.76 18.90
C ALA A 328 9.98 -1.58 19.43
N GLN A 329 10.98 -1.96 18.62
CA GLN A 329 12.36 -1.57 18.87
C GLN A 329 13.02 -1.07 17.58
N TYR A 330 13.83 -0.03 17.70
CA TYR A 330 14.49 0.64 16.58
C TYR A 330 15.95 0.20 16.41
N CYS A 331 16.54 0.52 15.26
CA CYS A 331 17.91 0.12 14.91
C CYS A 331 19.01 0.77 15.76
N ASP A 332 18.70 1.86 16.47
CA ASP A 332 19.58 2.45 17.48
C ASP A 332 19.54 1.69 18.82
N GLY A 333 18.63 0.73 18.96
CA GLY A 333 18.43 -0.08 20.15
C GLY A 333 17.27 0.37 21.04
N ASP A 334 16.63 1.50 20.74
CA ASP A 334 15.56 2.05 21.57
C ASP A 334 14.30 1.20 21.46
N ALA A 335 13.83 0.68 22.60
CA ALA A 335 12.58 -0.07 22.70
C ALA A 335 11.49 0.81 23.29
N VAL A 336 10.31 0.78 22.68
CA VAL A 336 9.18 1.63 23.02
C VAL A 336 7.91 0.81 23.16
N ARG A 337 6.91 1.37 23.85
CA ARG A 337 5.57 0.77 23.93
C ARG A 337 4.50 1.84 23.81
N THR A 338 3.94 1.95 22.61
CA THR A 338 2.79 2.80 22.31
C THR A 338 1.58 2.34 23.14
N ALA A 339 0.90 3.28 23.79
CA ALA A 339 -0.28 2.97 24.58
C ALA A 339 -1.44 2.51 23.67
N ILE A 340 -2.09 1.42 24.06
CA ILE A 340 -3.18 0.78 23.32
C ILE A 340 -4.33 0.44 24.26
N THR A 341 -5.57 0.55 23.78
CA THR A 341 -6.73 0.20 24.58
C THR A 341 -6.74 -1.30 24.82
N LYS A 342 -6.72 -1.73 26.08
CA LYS A 342 -6.94 -3.14 26.43
C LYS A 342 -8.40 -3.47 26.13
N ARG A 343 -8.64 -4.55 25.39
CA ARG A 343 -10.00 -5.08 25.20
C ARG A 343 -10.56 -5.66 26.50
#